data_AF-A0A8C9XHR7-F1
#
_entry.id   AF-A0A8C9XHR7-F1
#
_cell.length_a   1.000
_cell.length_b   1.000
_cell.length_c   1.000
_cell.angle_alpha   90.00
_cell.angle_beta   90.00
_cell.angle_gamma   90.00
#
_symmetry.space_group_name_H-M   'P 1'
#
loop_
_entity.id
_entity.type
_entity.pdbx_description
1 polymer ?
#
loop_
_entity_poly.entity_id
_entity_poly.type
_entity_poly.pdbx_seq_one_letter_code
_entity_poly.pdbx_strand_id
1 'polypeptide(L)'
;MVRLDLLKSYQINTVTITNRRDDLNNRINAAEIRIGNSLNNNGNDNPRCALISSIAAGNAETFVCNGMEGRYVNIVILGRAEYLTLCEVEVTGQPSEITTPIDLNIAKGGQVTQSSVKDNGVPERAIDGNRASDWGQGSCSHAGNDVKPWWRLDLLKTYKINTVTITNRRDAVSERINGAEIRTGNFINDNGNDNPRCAVIYCSWDLQNLSL
;
A
#
# COMPACT_ATOMS: atom_id res chain seq x y z
N MET A 1 14.28 -25.64 -14.50
CA MET A 1 13.57 -24.36 -14.21
C MET A 1 13.82 -24.02 -12.76
N VAL A 2 14.00 -22.74 -12.45
CA VAL A 2 13.93 -22.20 -11.08
C VAL A 2 12.77 -21.21 -11.03
N ARG A 3 11.96 -21.26 -9.97
CA ARG A 3 10.87 -20.32 -9.71
C ARG A 3 11.05 -19.69 -8.34
N LEU A 4 10.93 -18.37 -8.32
CA LEU A 4 10.79 -17.58 -7.10
C LEU A 4 9.30 -17.24 -6.89
N ASP A 5 8.77 -17.52 -5.70
CA ASP A 5 7.43 -17.09 -5.28
C ASP A 5 7.57 -15.92 -4.30
N LEU A 6 7.14 -14.72 -4.73
CA LEU A 6 7.22 -13.49 -3.95
C LEU A 6 6.10 -13.35 -2.90
N LEU A 7 5.21 -14.35 -2.80
CA LEU A 7 4.01 -14.41 -1.95
C LEU A 7 2.90 -13.40 -2.30
N LYS A 8 3.25 -12.25 -2.90
CA LYS A 8 2.36 -11.20 -3.39
C LYS A 8 2.74 -10.75 -4.80
N SER A 9 1.88 -10.01 -5.47
CA SER A 9 2.16 -9.40 -6.78
C SER A 9 3.05 -8.16 -6.61
N TYR A 10 4.07 -8.01 -7.45
CA TYR A 10 4.97 -6.85 -7.52
C TYR A 10 5.05 -6.32 -8.96
N GLN A 11 5.25 -5.01 -9.11
CA GLN A 11 5.72 -4.38 -10.35
C GLN A 11 7.24 -4.52 -10.38
N ILE A 12 7.74 -5.48 -11.17
CA ILE A 12 9.14 -5.87 -11.18
C ILE A 12 9.92 -4.99 -12.18
N ASN A 13 10.87 -4.21 -11.66
CA ASN A 13 11.67 -3.28 -12.45
C ASN A 13 12.90 -3.95 -13.05
N THR A 14 13.65 -4.70 -12.25
CA THR A 14 14.84 -5.41 -12.71
C THR A 14 14.99 -6.79 -12.08
N VAL A 15 15.67 -7.67 -12.80
CA VAL A 15 16.14 -8.97 -12.31
C VAL A 15 17.65 -9.04 -12.56
N THR A 16 18.45 -9.30 -11.53
CA THR A 16 19.89 -9.52 -11.65
C THR A 16 20.20 -10.99 -11.44
N ILE A 17 21.00 -11.57 -12.33
CA ILE A 17 21.41 -12.98 -12.29
C ILE A 17 22.92 -13.06 -12.16
N THR A 18 23.40 -13.75 -11.13
CA THR A 18 24.82 -14.07 -10.97
C THR A 18 25.10 -15.48 -11.52
N ASN A 19 26.04 -15.56 -12.46
CA ASN A 19 26.42 -16.82 -13.09
C ASN A 19 27.54 -17.53 -12.33
N ARG A 20 27.65 -18.85 -12.53
CA ARG A 20 28.74 -19.67 -11.99
C ARG A 20 30.10 -19.22 -12.51
N ARG A 21 31.15 -19.43 -11.71
CA ARG A 21 32.52 -18.95 -11.95
C ARG A 21 33.41 -19.88 -12.79
N ASP A 22 33.00 -21.12 -13.02
CA ASP A 22 33.81 -22.09 -13.77
C ASP A 22 33.50 -22.08 -15.28
N ASP A 23 34.18 -22.96 -16.01
CA ASP A 23 34.14 -23.05 -17.48
C ASP A 23 32.80 -23.56 -18.06
N LEU A 24 31.79 -23.79 -17.21
CA LEU A 24 30.44 -24.20 -17.61
C LEU A 24 29.44 -23.03 -17.60
N ASN A 25 29.94 -21.80 -17.53
CA ASN A 25 29.14 -20.58 -17.46
C ASN A 25 28.21 -20.38 -18.68
N ASN A 26 28.58 -20.90 -19.85
CA ASN A 26 27.80 -20.77 -21.08
C ASN A 26 26.48 -21.57 -21.08
N ARG A 27 26.26 -22.48 -20.12
CA ARG A 27 25.03 -23.29 -20.04
C ARG A 27 23.76 -22.46 -19.87
N ILE A 28 23.87 -21.28 -19.25
CA ILE A 28 22.74 -20.36 -19.05
C ILE A 28 22.30 -19.66 -20.35
N ASN A 29 23.09 -19.70 -21.41
CA ASN A 29 22.78 -19.03 -22.66
C ASN A 29 21.44 -19.53 -23.24
N ALA A 30 20.60 -18.60 -23.68
CA ALA A 30 19.22 -18.80 -24.12
C ALA A 30 18.21 -19.15 -23.01
N ALA A 31 18.58 -18.99 -21.73
CA ALA A 31 17.59 -18.97 -20.66
C ALA A 31 16.70 -17.72 -20.77
N GLU A 32 15.43 -17.87 -20.42
CA GLU A 32 14.44 -16.80 -20.39
C GLU A 32 14.05 -16.47 -18.95
N ILE A 33 13.85 -15.18 -18.69
CA ILE A 33 13.24 -14.65 -17.47
C ILE A 33 11.77 -14.39 -17.77
N ARG A 34 10.87 -15.00 -17.01
CA ARG A 34 9.41 -14.90 -17.20
C ARG A 34 8.75 -14.44 -15.90
N ILE A 35 7.82 -13.50 -16.02
CA ILE A 35 7.21 -12.81 -14.87
C ILE A 35 5.70 -12.80 -15.04
N GLY A 36 4.99 -13.21 -13.99
CA GLY A 36 3.53 -13.12 -13.96
C GLY A 36 2.90 -13.79 -12.76
N ASN A 37 1.57 -13.91 -12.81
CA ASN A 37 0.74 -14.44 -11.72
C ASN A 37 0.24 -15.87 -11.99
N SER A 38 0.51 -16.44 -13.17
CA SER A 38 0.02 -17.78 -13.53
C SER A 38 0.99 -18.87 -13.06
N LEU A 39 0.43 -20.00 -12.63
CA LEU A 39 1.16 -21.24 -12.39
C LEU A 39 1.03 -22.25 -13.54
N ASN A 40 0.37 -21.89 -14.65
CA ASN A 40 0.29 -22.73 -15.84
C ASN A 40 1.70 -23.08 -16.32
N ASN A 41 1.93 -24.37 -16.61
CA ASN A 41 3.26 -24.89 -16.94
C ASN A 41 4.31 -24.47 -15.89
N ASN A 42 3.95 -24.55 -14.61
CA ASN A 42 4.75 -24.11 -13.46
C ASN A 42 5.17 -22.62 -13.49
N GLY A 43 4.48 -21.80 -14.27
CA GLY A 43 4.78 -20.38 -14.48
C GLY A 43 5.64 -20.08 -15.72
N ASN A 44 6.00 -21.09 -16.51
CA ASN A 44 6.74 -20.89 -17.76
C ASN A 44 5.91 -20.24 -18.87
N ASP A 45 4.58 -20.25 -18.75
CA ASP A 45 3.72 -19.61 -19.74
C ASP A 45 3.55 -18.12 -19.46
N ASN A 46 4.08 -17.61 -18.34
CA ASN A 46 4.06 -16.18 -18.05
C ASN A 46 4.84 -15.38 -19.11
N PRO A 47 4.48 -14.11 -19.34
CA PRO A 47 5.17 -13.22 -20.26
C PRO A 47 6.68 -13.17 -20.03
N ARG A 48 7.45 -13.09 -21.12
CA ARG A 48 8.91 -13.00 -21.07
C ARG A 48 9.34 -11.57 -20.77
N CYS A 49 10.12 -11.40 -19.69
CA CYS A 49 10.86 -10.17 -19.43
C CYS A 49 12.09 -10.09 -20.35
N ALA A 50 12.97 -11.09 -20.32
CA ALA A 50 14.25 -11.03 -21.01
C ALA A 50 14.73 -12.42 -21.49
N LEU A 51 15.63 -12.39 -22.47
CA LEU A 51 16.41 -13.53 -22.94
C LEU A 51 17.87 -13.31 -22.53
N ILE A 52 18.45 -14.29 -21.82
CA ILE A 52 19.84 -14.27 -21.40
C ILE A 52 20.70 -14.71 -22.59
N SER A 53 21.40 -13.77 -23.21
CA SER A 53 22.30 -14.07 -24.32
C SER A 53 23.58 -14.75 -23.83
N SER A 54 24.25 -14.12 -22.86
CA SER A 54 25.45 -14.67 -22.21
C SER A 54 25.78 -13.89 -20.94
N ILE A 55 26.13 -14.59 -19.86
CA ILE A 55 26.70 -13.98 -18.65
C ILE A 55 28.11 -14.57 -18.47
N ALA A 56 29.12 -13.72 -18.38
CA ALA A 56 30.50 -14.17 -18.17
C ALA A 56 30.65 -14.91 -16.82
N ALA A 57 31.64 -15.79 -16.73
CA ALA A 57 31.85 -16.62 -15.56
C ALA A 57 32.05 -15.78 -14.29
N GLY A 58 31.23 -16.02 -13.27
CA GLY A 58 31.28 -15.32 -11.97
C GLY A 58 30.74 -13.90 -11.98
N ASN A 59 30.27 -13.39 -13.13
CA ASN A 59 29.69 -12.06 -13.23
C ASN A 59 28.18 -12.09 -12.98
N ALA A 60 27.65 -10.91 -12.65
CA ALA A 60 26.23 -10.63 -12.58
C ALA A 60 25.79 -9.77 -13.77
N GLU A 61 24.60 -10.04 -14.30
CA GLU A 61 23.97 -9.21 -15.32
C GLU A 61 22.56 -8.80 -14.88
N THR A 62 22.21 -7.54 -15.10
CA THR A 62 20.91 -6.97 -14.74
C THR A 62 20.04 -6.79 -15.97
N PHE A 63 18.82 -7.33 -15.90
CA PHE A 63 17.81 -7.26 -16.96
C PHE A 63 16.68 -6.31 -16.54
N VAL A 64 16.31 -5.38 -17.42
CA VAL A 64 15.24 -4.41 -17.16
C VAL A 64 13.90 -4.99 -17.61
N CYS A 65 12.97 -5.16 -16.66
CA CYS A 65 11.64 -5.72 -16.86
C CYS A 65 10.52 -4.66 -16.90
N ASN A 66 10.85 -3.37 -16.84
CA ASN A 66 9.92 -2.25 -17.05
C ASN A 66 8.63 -2.30 -16.22
N GLY A 67 8.72 -2.74 -14.97
CA GLY A 67 7.58 -2.79 -14.05
C GLY A 67 6.61 -3.94 -14.34
N MET A 68 7.02 -5.00 -15.05
CA MET A 68 6.17 -6.16 -15.29
C MET A 68 5.53 -6.68 -14.00
N GLU A 69 4.20 -6.83 -14.03
CA GLU A 69 3.46 -7.32 -12.88
C GLU A 69 3.57 -8.83 -12.71
N GLY A 70 3.97 -9.28 -11.53
CA GLY A 70 3.92 -10.70 -11.20
C GLY A 70 4.26 -11.04 -9.75
N ARG A 71 3.69 -12.15 -9.28
CA ARG A 71 4.08 -12.84 -8.05
C ARG A 71 5.21 -13.85 -8.28
N TYR A 72 5.30 -14.39 -9.49
CA TYR A 72 6.26 -15.44 -9.84
C TYR A 72 7.31 -14.91 -10.81
N VAL A 73 8.59 -15.20 -10.50
CA VAL A 73 9.71 -15.02 -11.42
C VAL A 73 10.28 -16.38 -11.75
N ASN A 74 10.25 -16.75 -13.03
CA ASN A 74 10.73 -18.01 -13.55
C ASN A 74 11.98 -17.79 -14.39
N ILE A 75 13.04 -18.55 -14.14
CA ILE A 75 14.19 -18.68 -15.04
C ILE A 75 14.17 -20.08 -15.66
N VAL A 76 14.10 -20.12 -16.99
CA VAL A 76 13.90 -21.38 -17.73
C VAL A 76 14.71 -21.42 -19.03
N ILE A 77 15.38 -22.54 -19.29
CA ILE A 77 15.94 -22.84 -20.62
C ILE A 77 14.89 -23.63 -21.38
N LEU A 78 14.40 -23.08 -22.50
CA LEU A 78 13.43 -23.75 -23.36
C LEU A 78 14.13 -24.44 -24.53
N GLY A 79 13.54 -25.53 -25.02
CA GLY A 79 13.94 -26.17 -26.29
C GLY A 79 15.18 -27.07 -26.24
N ARG A 80 15.86 -27.23 -25.10
CA ARG A 80 16.92 -28.24 -24.93
C ARG A 80 17.01 -28.79 -23.51
N ALA A 81 17.55 -30.00 -23.38
CA ALA A 81 17.97 -30.56 -22.10
C ALA A 81 19.30 -29.91 -21.69
N GLU A 82 19.32 -29.26 -20.53
CA GLU A 82 20.49 -28.54 -20.02
C GLU A 82 20.43 -28.40 -18.49
N TYR A 83 21.59 -28.24 -17.87
CA TYR A 83 21.69 -27.90 -16.45
C TYR A 83 21.59 -26.38 -16.26
N LEU A 84 20.50 -25.93 -15.64
CA LEU A 84 20.38 -24.54 -15.19
C LEU A 84 21.06 -24.36 -13.82
N THR A 85 22.07 -23.50 -13.75
CA THR A 85 22.76 -23.13 -12.52
C THR A 85 22.65 -21.62 -12.32
N LEU A 86 22.18 -21.19 -11.16
CA LEU A 86 22.06 -19.79 -10.77
C LEU A 86 22.79 -19.64 -9.43
N CYS A 87 23.73 -18.70 -9.34
CA CYS A 87 24.46 -18.46 -8.09
C CYS A 87 23.71 -17.48 -7.18
N GLU A 88 23.06 -16.47 -7.76
CA GLU A 88 22.19 -15.52 -7.06
C GLU A 88 21.12 -15.02 -8.02
N VAL A 89 19.93 -14.75 -7.51
CA VAL A 89 18.82 -14.12 -8.25
C VAL A 89 18.27 -12.98 -7.39
N GLU A 90 18.55 -11.75 -7.79
CA GLU A 90 18.05 -10.56 -7.12
C GLU A 90 16.91 -9.95 -7.94
N VAL A 91 15.79 -9.62 -7.30
CA VAL A 91 14.62 -9.03 -7.96
C VAL A 91 14.34 -7.69 -7.30
N THR A 92 14.30 -6.61 -8.10
CA THR A 92 13.92 -5.29 -7.61
C THR A 92 12.57 -4.88 -8.19
N GLY A 93 11.72 -4.31 -7.34
CA GLY A 93 10.36 -3.93 -7.70
C GLY A 93 9.63 -3.25 -6.55
N GLN A 94 8.36 -2.98 -6.74
CA GLN A 94 7.46 -2.42 -5.73
C GLN A 94 6.19 -3.27 -5.64
N PRO A 95 5.55 -3.43 -4.46
CA PRO A 95 4.30 -4.17 -4.37
C PRO A 95 3.25 -3.64 -5.36
N SER A 96 2.61 -4.52 -6.14
CA SER A 96 1.52 -4.17 -7.06
C SER A 96 0.22 -3.89 -6.33
N GLU A 97 0.08 -4.41 -5.11
CA GLU A 97 -1.17 -4.34 -4.38
C GLU A 97 -1.40 -2.97 -3.72
N ILE A 98 -2.55 -2.38 -4.04
CA ILE A 98 -3.44 -1.81 -3.04
C ILE A 98 -4.00 -3.01 -2.24
N THR A 99 -3.25 -3.53 -1.26
CA THR A 99 -3.63 -4.76 -0.51
C THR A 99 -4.74 -4.48 0.51
N THR A 100 -5.17 -3.23 0.66
CA THR A 100 -6.30 -2.90 1.51
C THR A 100 -7.53 -3.39 0.77
N PRO A 101 -8.37 -4.26 1.35
CA PRO A 101 -9.76 -4.37 0.91
C PRO A 101 -10.25 -2.96 0.59
N ILE A 102 -10.94 -2.79 -0.54
CA ILE A 102 -11.35 -1.47 -1.03
C ILE A 102 -12.14 -0.71 0.07
N ASP A 103 -12.73 -1.45 1.02
CA ASP A 103 -13.46 -0.96 2.19
C ASP A 103 -12.77 -1.20 3.56
N LEU A 104 -11.48 -1.56 3.63
CA LEU A 104 -10.81 -1.71 4.91
C LEU A 104 -10.60 -0.34 5.55
N ASN A 105 -11.30 -0.11 6.67
CA ASN A 105 -11.06 1.06 7.50
C ASN A 105 -9.70 0.94 8.23
N ILE A 106 -8.66 1.48 7.60
CA ILE A 106 -7.30 1.52 8.16
C ILE A 106 -7.18 2.36 9.43
N ALA A 107 -8.17 3.21 9.76
CA ALA A 107 -8.11 4.07 10.93
C ALA A 107 -8.13 3.29 12.25
N LYS A 108 -8.76 2.10 12.28
CA LYS A 108 -8.83 1.23 13.48
C LYS A 108 -7.46 0.80 14.03
N GLY A 109 -6.44 0.77 13.18
CA GLY A 109 -5.09 0.36 13.56
C GLY A 109 -4.16 1.51 13.95
N GLY A 110 -4.63 2.76 13.86
CA GLY A 110 -3.81 3.94 14.13
C GLY A 110 -3.88 4.40 15.58
N GLN A 111 -3.04 5.38 15.90
CA GLN A 111 -3.01 6.06 17.19
C GLN A 111 -3.67 7.43 17.07
N VAL A 112 -4.49 7.81 18.06
CA VAL A 112 -5.28 9.03 17.98
C VAL A 112 -5.02 9.95 19.16
N THR A 113 -5.10 11.24 18.89
CA THR A 113 -4.92 12.31 19.88
C THR A 113 -5.88 13.45 19.54
N GLN A 114 -6.24 14.27 20.52
CA GLN A 114 -7.09 15.44 20.31
C GLN A 114 -6.66 16.59 21.24
N SER A 115 -7.11 17.81 20.94
CA SER A 115 -6.70 19.03 21.63
C SER A 115 -6.95 19.00 23.15
N SER A 116 -8.09 18.44 23.56
CA SER A 116 -8.45 18.22 24.97
C SER A 116 -9.54 17.14 25.05
N VAL A 117 -9.86 16.65 26.25
CA VAL A 117 -10.95 15.67 26.47
C VAL A 117 -12.02 16.29 27.34
N LYS A 118 -13.28 16.20 26.91
CA LYS A 118 -14.46 16.62 27.66
C LYS A 118 -15.45 15.46 27.80
N ASP A 119 -16.12 15.38 28.94
CA ASP A 119 -17.21 14.42 29.21
C ASP A 119 -16.84 12.95 28.88
N ASN A 120 -15.58 12.56 29.13
CA ASN A 120 -15.01 11.25 28.78
C ASN A 120 -15.05 10.89 27.27
N GLY A 121 -15.22 11.87 26.39
CA GLY A 121 -15.14 11.71 24.94
C GLY A 121 -13.71 11.57 24.44
N VAL A 122 -13.05 10.48 24.80
CA VAL A 122 -11.67 10.16 24.40
C VAL A 122 -11.53 10.02 22.88
N PRO A 123 -10.36 10.33 22.29
CA PRO A 123 -10.18 10.35 20.83
C PRO A 123 -10.39 8.99 20.15
N GLU A 124 -10.14 7.88 20.84
CA GLU A 124 -10.25 6.50 20.35
C GLU A 124 -11.66 6.14 19.91
N ARG A 125 -12.68 6.79 20.48
CA ARG A 125 -14.08 6.58 20.10
C ARG A 125 -14.34 6.89 18.63
N ALA A 126 -13.61 7.83 18.03
CA ALA A 126 -13.77 8.15 16.60
C ALA A 126 -13.24 7.05 15.65
N ILE A 127 -12.50 6.07 16.16
CA ILE A 127 -11.94 4.95 15.37
C ILE A 127 -12.26 3.57 15.98
N ASP A 128 -13.20 3.48 16.91
CA ASP A 128 -13.58 2.24 17.61
C ASP A 128 -14.31 1.22 16.68
N GLY A 129 -14.79 1.68 15.52
CA GLY A 129 -15.55 0.87 14.58
C GLY A 129 -17.05 0.86 14.77
N ASN A 130 -17.57 1.71 15.62
CA ASN A 130 -18.98 1.87 15.89
C ASN A 130 -19.42 3.26 15.38
N ARG A 131 -20.49 3.31 14.58
CA ARG A 131 -21.04 4.55 14.00
C ARG A 131 -22.20 5.12 14.83
N ALA A 132 -22.34 4.67 16.07
CA ALA A 132 -23.28 5.19 17.04
C ALA A 132 -23.07 6.70 17.24
N SER A 133 -24.02 7.49 16.73
CA SER A 133 -23.91 8.96 16.62
C SER A 133 -24.75 9.71 17.65
N ASP A 134 -25.43 8.99 18.54
CA ASP A 134 -26.05 9.59 19.73
C ASP A 134 -25.02 9.61 20.86
N TRP A 135 -24.85 10.76 21.53
CA TRP A 135 -23.85 10.90 22.60
C TRP A 135 -23.98 9.85 23.71
N GLY A 136 -25.21 9.53 24.10
CA GLY A 136 -25.50 8.53 25.14
C GLY A 136 -25.05 7.11 24.80
N GLN A 137 -24.72 6.82 23.53
CA GLN A 137 -24.21 5.52 23.09
C GLN A 137 -22.68 5.39 23.30
N GLY A 138 -22.00 6.45 23.73
CA GLY A 138 -20.61 6.37 24.19
C GLY A 138 -19.56 6.11 23.09
N SER A 139 -19.88 6.40 21.82
CA SER A 139 -19.00 6.14 20.66
C SER A 139 -18.55 7.42 19.93
N CYS A 140 -18.84 8.60 20.50
CA CYS A 140 -18.34 9.89 20.00
C CYS A 140 -17.13 10.38 20.81
N SER A 141 -16.10 10.91 20.13
CA SER A 141 -15.07 11.74 20.78
C SER A 141 -15.62 13.14 21.08
N HIS A 142 -15.02 13.85 22.03
CA HIS A 142 -15.46 15.18 22.42
C HIS A 142 -14.30 16.00 23.00
N ALA A 143 -13.89 17.03 22.26
CA ALA A 143 -12.98 18.05 22.76
C ALA A 143 -13.70 19.08 23.63
N GLY A 144 -12.95 19.80 24.46
CA GLY A 144 -13.44 20.95 25.21
C GLY A 144 -13.84 22.13 24.33
N ASN A 145 -14.07 23.28 24.97
CA ASN A 145 -14.29 24.54 24.25
C ASN A 145 -12.94 25.23 23.98
N ASP A 146 -12.13 24.60 23.13
CA ASP A 146 -10.77 25.04 22.83
C ASP A 146 -10.75 26.07 21.70
N VAL A 147 -9.71 26.90 21.65
CA VAL A 147 -9.40 27.68 20.46
C VAL A 147 -8.83 26.73 19.40
N LYS A 148 -9.51 26.61 18.25
CA LYS A 148 -9.14 25.69 17.14
C LYS A 148 -9.03 24.23 17.63
N PRO A 149 -10.15 23.60 18.06
CA PRO A 149 -10.11 22.21 18.50
C PRO A 149 -9.69 21.30 17.34
N TRP A 150 -8.93 20.26 17.65
CA TRP A 150 -8.41 19.34 16.64
C TRP A 150 -8.44 17.90 17.14
N TRP A 151 -8.50 16.98 16.19
CA TRP A 151 -8.33 15.54 16.38
C TRP A 151 -7.38 15.03 15.30
N ARG A 152 -6.42 14.18 15.66
CA ARG A 152 -5.41 13.65 14.77
C ARG A 152 -5.31 12.14 14.89
N LEU A 153 -5.19 11.47 13.74
CA LEU A 153 -4.86 10.06 13.57
C LEU A 153 -3.45 9.92 12.99
N ASP A 154 -2.59 9.18 13.69
CA ASP A 154 -1.33 8.65 13.19
C ASP A 154 -1.55 7.22 12.69
N LEU A 155 -1.36 7.00 11.39
CA LEU A 155 -1.52 5.69 10.74
C LEU A 155 -0.27 4.78 10.90
N LEU A 156 0.77 5.26 11.60
CA LEU A 156 2.04 4.58 11.90
C LEU A 156 2.91 4.23 10.68
N LYS A 157 2.37 4.40 9.48
CA LYS A 157 3.06 4.33 8.20
C LYS A 157 2.35 5.21 7.18
N THR A 158 3.05 5.56 6.11
CA THR A 158 2.50 6.42 5.07
C THR A 158 1.52 5.65 4.20
N TYR A 159 0.33 6.23 4.00
CA TYR A 159 -0.69 5.72 3.09
C TYR A 159 -1.04 6.77 2.04
N LYS A 160 -1.33 6.32 0.82
CA LYS A 160 -2.06 7.15 -0.15
C LYS A 160 -3.54 7.15 0.24
N ILE A 161 -4.00 8.22 0.87
CA ILE A 161 -5.38 8.37 1.33
C ILE A 161 -6.27 8.71 0.14
N ASN A 162 -7.26 7.86 -0.15
CA ASN A 162 -8.24 8.09 -1.21
C ASN A 162 -9.54 8.69 -0.67
N THR A 163 -10.04 8.18 0.45
CA THR A 163 -11.35 8.55 1.01
C THR A 163 -11.26 8.72 2.53
N VAL A 164 -11.93 9.74 3.05
CA VAL A 164 -12.16 9.93 4.50
C VAL A 164 -13.66 10.02 4.73
N THR A 165 -14.19 9.12 5.55
CA THR A 165 -15.63 9.08 5.89
C THR A 165 -15.83 9.50 7.33
N ILE A 166 -16.62 10.55 7.55
CA ILE A 166 -16.92 11.09 8.89
C ILE A 166 -18.37 10.77 9.25
N THR A 167 -18.59 10.26 10.47
CA THR A 167 -19.93 10.13 11.05
C THR A 167 -20.13 11.28 12.03
N ASN A 168 -21.07 12.17 11.75
CA ASN A 168 -21.35 13.32 12.62
C ASN A 168 -22.32 12.94 13.75
N ARG A 169 -22.31 13.71 14.84
CA ARG A 169 -23.26 13.58 15.94
C ARG A 169 -24.67 13.94 15.47
N ARG A 170 -25.68 13.12 15.81
CA ARG A 170 -27.06 13.29 15.31
C ARG A 170 -28.09 13.72 16.35
N ASP A 171 -27.86 13.42 17.63
CA ASP A 171 -28.82 13.68 18.72
C ASP A 171 -28.92 15.17 19.10
N ALA A 172 -27.87 15.96 18.82
CA ALA A 172 -27.85 17.41 18.96
C ALA A 172 -26.59 18.01 18.31
N VAL A 173 -26.62 19.32 18.05
CA VAL A 173 -25.45 20.18 17.76
C VAL A 173 -24.57 19.70 16.61
N SER A 174 -25.18 19.11 15.58
CA SER A 174 -24.48 18.59 14.40
C SER A 174 -23.75 19.70 13.64
N GLU A 175 -24.22 20.95 13.73
CA GLU A 175 -23.62 22.13 13.10
C GLU A 175 -22.23 22.50 13.64
N ARG A 176 -21.81 21.97 14.81
CA ARG A 176 -20.49 22.27 15.39
C ARG A 176 -19.31 21.82 14.53
N ILE A 177 -19.52 20.85 13.64
CA ILE A 177 -18.48 20.40 12.69
C ILE A 177 -18.32 21.34 11.50
N ASN A 178 -19.23 22.31 11.30
CA ASN A 178 -19.19 23.20 10.15
C ASN A 178 -17.90 24.02 10.11
N GLY A 179 -17.25 24.04 8.95
CA GLY A 179 -15.97 24.71 8.75
C GLY A 179 -14.75 23.90 9.20
N ALA A 180 -14.94 22.70 9.76
CA ALA A 180 -13.82 21.81 10.08
C ALA A 180 -13.08 21.40 8.81
N GLU A 181 -11.75 21.43 8.84
CA GLU A 181 -10.91 21.10 7.69
C GLU A 181 -10.31 19.70 7.84
N ILE A 182 -10.35 18.91 6.77
CA ILE A 182 -9.63 17.63 6.68
C ILE A 182 -8.27 17.93 6.04
N ARG A 183 -7.20 17.59 6.74
CA ARG A 183 -5.81 17.78 6.29
C ARG A 183 -5.07 16.47 6.31
N THR A 184 -4.23 16.22 5.31
CA THR A 184 -3.47 14.96 5.18
C THR A 184 -2.01 15.25 4.83
N GLY A 185 -1.09 14.56 5.49
CA GLY A 185 0.34 14.72 5.24
C GLY A 185 1.19 14.08 6.33
N ASN A 186 2.50 14.28 6.23
CA ASN A 186 3.50 13.61 7.06
C ASN A 186 4.20 14.55 8.05
N PHE A 187 3.71 15.79 8.22
CA PHE A 187 4.31 16.78 9.11
C PHE A 187 3.54 16.89 10.44
N ILE A 188 4.27 17.05 11.55
CA ILE A 188 3.68 17.17 12.91
C ILE A 188 3.59 18.61 13.41
N ASN A 189 4.11 19.57 12.65
CA ASN A 189 4.05 21.00 12.99
C ASN A 189 2.59 21.44 13.21
N ASP A 190 2.37 22.27 14.23
CA ASP A 190 1.04 22.64 14.74
C ASP A 190 0.11 21.43 14.90
N ASN A 191 0.60 20.36 15.55
CA ASN A 191 -0.14 19.10 15.70
C ASN A 191 -0.63 18.48 14.38
N GLY A 192 0.00 18.79 13.26
CA GLY A 192 -0.40 18.35 11.92
C GLY A 192 -1.40 19.26 11.21
N ASN A 193 -1.80 20.38 11.81
CA ASN A 193 -2.71 21.36 11.19
C ASN A 193 -2.06 22.13 10.04
N ASP A 194 -0.74 22.11 9.91
CA ASP A 194 -0.02 22.70 8.78
C ASP A 194 -0.03 21.84 7.51
N ASN A 195 -0.49 20.59 7.58
CA ASN A 195 -0.55 19.71 6.42
C ASN A 195 -1.54 20.24 5.35
N PRO A 196 -1.34 19.89 4.06
CA PRO A 196 -2.23 20.25 2.98
C PRO A 196 -3.70 19.91 3.28
N ARG A 197 -4.58 20.87 2.96
CA ARG A 197 -6.03 20.71 3.10
C ARG A 197 -6.59 19.87 1.95
N CYS A 198 -7.30 18.80 2.32
CA CYS A 198 -8.00 17.91 1.40
C CYS A 198 -9.47 18.33 1.22
N ALA A 199 -10.16 18.70 2.30
CA ALA A 199 -11.58 19.07 2.26
C ALA A 199 -11.98 20.02 3.40
N VAL A 200 -13.16 20.63 3.29
CA VAL A 200 -13.82 21.38 4.36
C VAL A 200 -15.22 20.80 4.56
N ILE A 201 -15.60 20.56 5.81
CA ILE A 201 -16.88 19.95 6.17
C ILE A 201 -17.93 21.03 6.34
N TYR A 202 -19.06 20.86 5.67
CA TYR A 202 -20.27 21.65 5.88
C TYR A 202 -21.45 20.70 6.01
N CYS A 203 -22.20 20.81 7.09
CA CYS A 203 -23.52 20.19 7.19
C CYS A 203 -24.45 20.99 6.29
N SER A 204 -24.81 20.41 5.14
CA SER A 204 -25.96 20.91 4.39
C SER A 204 -27.22 20.48 5.12
N TRP A 205 -28.10 21.43 5.41
CA TRP A 205 -29.51 21.12 5.66
C TRP A 205 -30.26 20.77 4.36
N ASP A 206 -29.56 20.76 3.22
CA ASP A 206 -30.12 20.36 1.94
C ASP A 206 -29.70 18.93 1.60
N LEU A 207 -30.67 18.03 1.73
CA LEU A 207 -30.76 16.84 0.90
C LEU A 207 -30.85 17.27 -0.56
N GLN A 208 -29.72 17.32 -1.24
CA GLN A 208 -29.62 16.96 -2.65
C GLN A 208 -28.19 16.52 -2.96
N ASN A 209 -28.00 15.21 -2.90
CA ASN A 209 -27.02 14.40 -3.64
C ASN A 209 -25.65 15.04 -3.92
N LEU A 210 -24.62 14.59 -3.20
CA LEU A 210 -23.28 14.51 -3.77
C LEU A 210 -22.70 13.11 -3.51
N SER A 211 -22.96 12.24 -4.49
CA SER A 211 -22.04 11.19 -4.89
C SER A 211 -20.78 11.82 -5.48
N LEU A 212 -19.61 11.47 -4.95
CA LEU A 212 -18.33 11.54 -5.66
C LEU A 212 -17.87 10.10 -5.94
#